data_AF-A0A424YQQ4-F1
#
_entry.id   AF-A0A424YQQ4-F1
#
_cell.length_a   1.000
_cell.length_b   1.000
_cell.length_c   1.000
_cell.angle_alpha   90.00
_cell.angle_beta   90.00
_cell.angle_gamma   90.00
#
_symmetry.space_group_name_H-M   'P 1'
#
loop_
_entity.id
_entity.type
_entity.pdbx_description
1 polymer ?
#
loop_
_entity_poly.entity_id
_entity_poly.type
_entity_poly.pdbx_seq_one_letter_code
_entity_poly.pdbx_strand_id
1 'polypeptide(L)'
;MMDHHSHPSPMMKTVMGIISRCTLLIYALIALLLIVIAFLTFFDAVYLILHLFSEPDLISGIMDVLHVLLLTIIVVEVLETVIGYLRTSRIMVRPILIAGLTAMVRKVLILTAEDIQASEMIWIIGMIAVLTLAIYVAGKSELENTAR
;
A
#
# COMPACT_ATOMS: atom_id res chain seq x y z
N MET A 1 -10.40 49.57 -15.17
CA MET A 1 -10.17 48.16 -15.54
C MET A 1 -10.61 47.36 -14.32
N MET A 2 -11.86 46.88 -14.32
CA MET A 2 -12.53 46.35 -13.12
C MET A 2 -12.40 44.83 -13.10
N ASP A 3 -11.81 44.31 -12.02
CA ASP A 3 -11.63 42.90 -11.76
C ASP A 3 -12.97 42.24 -11.41
N HIS A 4 -13.37 41.29 -12.24
CA HIS A 4 -14.60 40.52 -12.07
C HIS A 4 -14.34 39.39 -11.05
N HIS A 5 -14.56 39.66 -9.77
CA HIS A 5 -14.60 38.63 -8.73
C HIS A 5 -15.83 37.73 -8.96
N SER A 6 -15.62 36.60 -9.62
CA SER A 6 -16.59 35.52 -9.76
C SER A 6 -16.80 34.83 -8.42
N HIS A 7 -17.89 35.19 -7.75
CA HIS A 7 -18.42 34.42 -6.63
C HIS A 7 -18.79 33.00 -7.11
N PRO A 8 -18.36 31.93 -6.42
CA PRO A 8 -18.68 30.56 -6.80
C PRO A 8 -20.20 30.34 -6.68
N SER A 9 -20.82 29.90 -7.77
CA SER A 9 -22.26 29.64 -7.84
C SER A 9 -22.71 28.59 -6.81
N PRO A 10 -23.93 28.69 -6.25
CA PRO A 10 -24.43 27.78 -5.22
C PRO A 10 -24.44 26.30 -5.66
N MET A 11 -24.57 26.05 -6.97
CA MET A 11 -24.50 24.70 -7.55
C MET A 11 -23.12 24.06 -7.42
N MET A 12 -22.03 24.83 -7.55
CA MET A 12 -20.66 24.31 -7.49
C MET A 12 -20.29 23.83 -6.08
N LYS A 13 -20.78 24.51 -5.04
CA LYS A 13 -20.60 24.09 -3.64
C LYS A 13 -21.34 22.79 -3.32
N THR A 14 -22.55 22.61 -3.85
CA THR A 14 -23.33 21.37 -3.67
C THR A 14 -22.66 20.19 -4.38
N VAL A 15 -22.18 20.38 -5.61
CA VAL A 15 -21.48 19.34 -6.37
C VAL A 15 -20.17 18.93 -5.67
N MET A 16 -19.36 19.89 -5.21
CA MET A 16 -18.14 19.59 -4.44
C MET A 16 -18.44 18.82 -3.15
N GLY A 17 -19.53 19.16 -2.44
CA GLY A 17 -19.96 18.47 -1.23
C GLY A 17 -20.40 17.01 -1.48
N ILE A 18 -21.11 16.75 -2.58
CA ILE A 18 -21.55 15.40 -2.96
C ILE A 18 -20.34 14.55 -3.36
N ILE A 19 -19.46 15.09 -4.22
CA ILE A 19 -18.24 14.38 -4.67
C ILE A 19 -17.37 14.00 -3.47
N SER A 20 -17.14 14.93 -2.55
CA SER A 20 -16.33 14.67 -1.35
C SER A 20 -16.93 13.55 -0.49
N ARG A 21 -18.26 13.54 -0.29
CA ARG A 21 -18.94 12.48 0.48
C ARG A 21 -18.89 11.12 -0.23
N CYS A 22 -19.09 11.08 -1.54
CA CYS A 22 -18.97 9.84 -2.32
C CYS A 22 -17.55 9.27 -2.26
N THR A 23 -16.54 10.11 -2.43
CA THR A 23 -15.13 9.70 -2.32
C THR A 23 -14.82 9.13 -0.95
N LEU A 24 -15.26 9.78 0.12
CA LEU A 24 -15.07 9.30 1.49
C LEU A 24 -15.77 7.95 1.72
N LEU A 25 -16.98 7.77 1.20
CA LEU A 25 -17.72 6.52 1.27
C LEU A 25 -16.96 5.37 0.58
N ILE A 26 -16.41 5.62 -0.61
CA ILE A 26 -15.61 4.62 -1.34
C ILE A 26 -14.39 4.21 -0.51
N TYR A 27 -13.63 5.17 0.04
CA TYR A 27 -12.47 4.85 0.87
C TYR A 27 -12.86 4.09 2.14
N ALA A 28 -13.99 4.41 2.76
CA ALA A 28 -14.49 3.67 3.92
C ALA A 28 -14.86 2.23 3.58
N LEU A 29 -15.49 1.99 2.41
CA LEU A 29 -15.79 0.65 1.93
C LEU A 29 -14.52 -0.15 1.61
N ILE A 30 -13.52 0.48 0.98
CA ILE A 30 -12.22 -0.16 0.72
C ILE A 30 -11.54 -0.54 2.03
N ALA A 31 -11.51 0.37 3.02
CA ALA A 31 -10.93 0.08 4.33
C ALA A 31 -11.63 -1.10 5.01
N LEU A 32 -12.98 -1.11 5.00
CA LEU A 32 -13.77 -2.22 5.55
C LEU A 32 -13.43 -3.55 4.86
N LEU A 33 -13.36 -3.55 3.53
CA LEU A 33 -13.03 -4.75 2.76
C LEU A 33 -11.62 -5.25 3.07
N LEU A 34 -10.63 -4.36 3.15
CA LEU A 34 -9.26 -4.70 3.50
C LEU A 34 -9.15 -5.26 4.92
N ILE A 35 -9.93 -4.74 5.87
CA ILE A 35 -9.99 -5.29 7.23
C ILE A 35 -10.50 -6.74 7.18
N VAL A 36 -11.59 -6.99 6.46
CA VAL A 36 -12.15 -8.35 6.32
C VAL A 36 -11.12 -9.28 5.68
N ILE A 37 -10.48 -8.86 4.58
CA ILE A 37 -9.44 -9.66 3.91
C ILE A 37 -8.26 -9.92 4.86
N ALA A 38 -7.80 -8.91 5.60
CA ALA A 38 -6.68 -9.06 6.53
C ALA A 38 -6.98 -10.12 7.59
N PHE A 39 -8.19 -10.13 8.14
CA PHE A 39 -8.62 -11.16 9.08
C PHE A 39 -8.65 -12.54 8.41
N LEU A 40 -9.24 -12.66 7.22
CA LEU A 40 -9.31 -13.93 6.49
C LEU A 40 -7.91 -14.50 6.22
N THR A 41 -6.99 -13.70 5.66
CA THR A 41 -5.63 -14.15 5.35
C THR A 41 -4.82 -14.43 6.60
N PHE A 42 -5.06 -13.70 7.69
CA PHE A 42 -4.45 -13.98 8.98
C PHE A 42 -4.88 -15.33 9.55
N PHE A 43 -6.19 -15.63 9.54
CA PHE A 43 -6.70 -16.94 9.98
C PHE A 43 -6.18 -18.07 9.09
N ASP A 44 -6.11 -17.83 7.78
CA ASP A 44 -5.55 -18.79 6.83
C ASP A 44 -4.08 -19.09 7.15
N ALA A 45 -3.27 -18.06 7.42
CA ALA A 45 -1.86 -18.24 7.82
C ALA A 45 -1.74 -19.07 9.10
N VAL A 46 -2.56 -18.79 10.11
CA VAL A 46 -2.57 -19.56 11.37
C VAL A 46 -2.98 -21.01 11.13
N TYR A 47 -4.02 -21.25 10.34
CA TYR A 47 -4.48 -22.59 10.00
C TYR A 47 -3.38 -23.39 9.31
N LEU A 48 -2.70 -22.78 8.34
CA LEU A 48 -1.66 -23.42 7.55
C LEU A 48 -0.42 -23.76 8.38
N ILE A 49 -0.02 -22.87 9.31
CA ILE A 49 1.07 -23.12 10.25
C ILE A 49 0.74 -24.31 11.17
N LEU A 50 -0.50 -24.44 11.63
CA LEU A 50 -0.93 -25.58 12.44
C LEU A 50 -0.93 -26.88 11.63
N HIS A 51 -1.30 -26.81 10.35
CA HIS A 51 -1.32 -27.96 9.45
C HIS A 51 0.09 -28.42 9.03
N LEU A 52 1.08 -27.52 9.06
CA LEU A 52 2.47 -27.81 8.67
C LEU A 52 3.09 -28.96 9.47
N PHE A 53 2.69 -29.15 10.73
CA PHE A 53 3.18 -30.25 11.57
C PHE A 53 2.60 -31.63 11.20
N SER A 54 1.58 -31.67 10.34
CA SER A 54 0.91 -32.89 9.89
C SER A 54 1.21 -33.25 8.42
N GLU A 55 1.86 -32.35 7.68
CA GLU A 55 2.17 -32.51 6.25
C GLU A 55 3.43 -33.36 6.03
N PRO A 56 3.40 -34.33 5.09
CA PRO A 56 4.57 -35.11 4.71
C PRO A 56 5.63 -34.31 3.93
N ASP A 57 5.26 -33.23 3.24
CA ASP A 57 6.19 -32.35 2.53
C ASP A 57 6.28 -30.97 3.17
N LEU A 58 7.31 -30.79 4.00
CA LEU A 58 7.54 -29.54 4.71
C LEU A 58 7.90 -28.37 3.79
N ILE A 59 8.53 -28.64 2.64
CA ILE A 59 8.97 -27.56 1.73
C ILE A 59 7.76 -26.90 1.09
N SER A 60 6.81 -27.71 0.59
CA SER A 60 5.56 -27.20 0.02
C SER A 60 4.76 -26.43 1.06
N GLY A 61 4.60 -26.98 2.27
CA GLY A 61 3.85 -26.30 3.32
C GLY A 61 4.48 -24.96 3.76
N ILE A 62 5.81 -24.85 3.80
CA ILE A 62 6.50 -23.57 4.10
C ILE A 62 6.24 -22.54 3.00
N MET A 63 6.25 -22.95 1.73
CA MET A 63 5.97 -22.06 0.61
C MET A 63 4.54 -21.52 0.67
N ASP A 64 3.57 -22.36 0.99
CA ASP A 64 2.17 -21.95 1.14
C ASP A 64 2.01 -20.95 2.31
N VAL A 65 2.68 -21.21 3.45
CA VAL A 65 2.65 -20.30 4.60
C VAL A 65 3.26 -18.95 4.23
N LEU A 66 4.40 -18.96 3.56
CA LEU A 66 5.04 -17.74 3.07
C LEU A 66 4.11 -16.96 2.12
N HIS A 67 3.44 -17.65 1.21
CA HIS A 67 2.51 -17.02 0.26
C HIS A 67 1.38 -16.26 0.98
N VAL A 68 0.73 -16.92 1.94
CA VAL A 68 -0.38 -16.33 2.72
C VAL A 68 0.11 -15.22 3.64
N LEU A 69 1.31 -15.36 4.24
CA LEU A 69 1.91 -14.31 5.07
C LEU A 69 2.25 -13.07 4.25
N LEU A 70 2.90 -13.24 3.08
CA LEU A 70 3.22 -12.11 2.21
C LEU A 70 1.96 -11.41 1.69
N LEU A 71 0.88 -12.17 1.44
CA LEU A 71 -0.42 -11.59 1.11
C LEU A 71 -0.99 -10.79 2.29
N THR A 72 -0.95 -11.35 3.49
CA THR A 72 -1.43 -10.69 4.71
C THR A 72 -0.69 -9.38 4.96
N ILE A 73 0.64 -9.36 4.79
CA ILE A 73 1.46 -8.16 4.94
C ILE A 73 1.05 -7.09 3.93
N ILE A 74 0.86 -7.43 2.65
CA ILE A 74 0.37 -6.44 1.66
C ILE A 74 -0.98 -5.86 2.10
N VAL A 75 -1.93 -6.72 2.50
CA VAL A 75 -3.28 -6.27 2.83
C VAL A 75 -3.24 -5.31 4.01
N VAL A 76 -2.47 -5.64 5.05
CA VAL A 76 -2.26 -4.77 6.21
C VAL A 76 -1.59 -3.46 5.83
N GLU A 77 -0.57 -3.49 4.97
CA GLU A 77 0.14 -2.29 4.53
C GLU A 77 -0.74 -1.36 3.67
N VAL A 78 -1.50 -1.93 2.74
CA VAL A 78 -2.49 -1.16 1.97
C VAL A 78 -3.56 -0.60 2.92
N LEU A 79 -4.03 -1.37 3.89
CA LEU A 79 -4.99 -0.89 4.90
C LEU A 79 -4.43 0.32 5.67
N GLU A 80 -3.17 0.28 6.09
CA GLU A 80 -2.51 1.40 6.76
C GLU A 80 -2.47 2.65 5.87
N THR A 81 -2.14 2.50 4.58
CA THR A 81 -2.17 3.64 3.64
C THR A 81 -3.57 4.23 3.46
N VAL A 82 -4.60 3.38 3.39
CA VAL A 82 -6.00 3.81 3.27
C VAL A 82 -6.49 4.51 4.53
N ILE A 83 -6.19 3.96 5.72
CA ILE A 83 -6.53 4.58 7.00
C ILE A 83 -5.79 5.92 7.16
N GLY A 84 -4.51 5.98 6.79
CA GLY A 84 -3.72 7.21 6.80
C GLY A 84 -4.34 8.32 5.93
N TYR A 85 -4.83 7.94 4.75
CA TYR A 85 -5.58 8.83 3.87
C TYR A 85 -6.90 9.29 4.51
N LEU A 86 -7.70 8.36 5.04
CA LEU A 86 -8.97 8.69 5.72
C LEU A 86 -8.78 9.65 6.90
N ARG A 87 -7.73 9.44 7.71
CA ARG A 87 -7.44 10.26 8.90
C ARG A 87 -7.01 11.68 8.54
N THR A 88 -6.17 11.83 7.51
CA THR A 88 -5.57 13.12 7.17
C THR A 88 -6.33 13.85 6.05
N SER A 89 -7.26 13.16 5.36
CA SER A 89 -7.91 13.62 4.12
C SER A 89 -6.90 14.12 3.06
N ARG A 90 -5.66 13.63 3.13
CA ARG A 90 -4.56 13.99 2.24
C ARG A 90 -3.72 12.75 1.97
N ILE A 91 -3.27 12.64 0.72
CA ILE A 91 -2.32 11.63 0.29
C ILE A 91 -0.95 12.01 0.87
N MET A 92 -0.48 11.25 1.86
CA MET A 92 0.89 11.38 2.33
C MET A 92 1.80 10.60 1.38
N VAL A 93 2.80 11.28 0.82
CA VAL A 93 3.73 10.67 -0.16
C VAL A 93 4.63 9.64 0.52
N ARG A 94 5.07 9.88 1.75
CA ARG A 94 6.00 8.98 2.46
C ARG A 94 5.44 7.57 2.70
N PRO A 95 4.25 7.38 3.30
CA PRO A 95 3.68 6.05 3.49
C PRO A 95 3.47 5.29 2.17
N ILE A 96 3.11 5.99 1.10
CA ILE A 96 2.92 5.38 -0.22
C ILE A 96 4.23 4.91 -0.83
N LEU A 97 5.30 5.71 -0.71
CA LEU A 97 6.62 5.29 -1.17
C LEU A 97 7.17 4.10 -0.38
N ILE A 98 6.94 4.07 0.93
CA ILE A 98 7.31 2.93 1.78
C ILE A 98 6.52 1.68 1.36
N ALA A 99 5.20 1.80 1.18
CA ALA A 99 4.37 0.69 0.70
C ALA A 99 4.80 0.19 -0.70
N GLY A 100 5.17 1.10 -1.59
CA GLY A 100 5.73 0.74 -2.90
C GLY A 100 7.07 0.01 -2.79
N LEU A 101 7.94 0.42 -1.85
CA LEU A 101 9.19 -0.25 -1.59
C LEU A 101 8.97 -1.67 -1.02
N THR A 102 8.09 -1.82 -0.03
CA THR A 102 7.77 -3.14 0.53
C THR A 102 7.17 -4.06 -0.52
N ALA A 103 6.30 -3.55 -1.41
CA ALA A 103 5.77 -4.32 -2.54
C ALA A 103 6.87 -4.81 -3.50
N MET A 104 7.90 -3.99 -3.77
CA MET A 104 9.05 -4.42 -4.57
C MET A 104 9.91 -5.45 -3.86
N VAL A 105 10.17 -5.27 -2.56
CA VAL A 105 10.91 -6.23 -1.74
C VAL A 105 10.19 -7.58 -1.71
N ARG A 106 8.86 -7.59 -1.55
CA ARG A 106 8.06 -8.81 -1.67
C ARG A 106 8.25 -9.49 -3.02
N LYS A 107 8.26 -8.73 -4.12
CA LYS A 107 8.47 -9.29 -5.46
C LYS A 107 9.83 -10.00 -5.56
N VAL A 108 10.88 -9.45 -4.94
CA VAL A 108 12.19 -10.11 -4.84
C VAL A 108 12.08 -11.45 -4.09
N LEU A 109 11.41 -11.46 -2.93
CA LEU A 109 11.26 -12.68 -2.13
C LEU A 109 10.56 -13.82 -2.89
N ILE A 110 9.55 -13.49 -3.69
CA ILE A 110 8.81 -14.48 -4.50
C ILE A 110 9.65 -14.98 -5.67
N LEU A 111 10.32 -14.08 -6.40
CA LEU A 111 11.11 -14.47 -7.57
C LEU A 111 12.34 -15.31 -7.22
N THR A 112 12.94 -15.08 -6.06
CA THR A 112 14.04 -15.93 -5.57
C THR A 112 13.56 -17.36 -5.31
N ALA A 113 12.28 -17.58 -5.01
CA ALA A 113 11.72 -18.91 -4.82
C ALA A 113 11.45 -19.67 -6.13
N GLU A 114 11.25 -18.98 -7.25
CA GLU A 114 10.78 -19.55 -8.52
C GLU A 114 11.88 -19.72 -9.60
N ASP A 115 13.17 -19.54 -9.25
CA ASP A 115 14.35 -19.66 -10.15
C ASP A 115 14.18 -18.94 -11.52
N ILE A 116 13.98 -17.62 -11.44
CA ILE A 116 13.58 -16.76 -12.57
C ILE A 116 14.80 -16.12 -13.26
N GLN A 117 14.61 -15.70 -14.52
CA GLN A 117 15.62 -15.03 -15.36
C GLN A 117 16.30 -13.82 -14.68
N ALA A 118 17.63 -13.76 -14.77
CA ALA A 118 18.45 -12.67 -14.24
C ALA A 118 18.07 -11.27 -14.77
N SER A 119 17.43 -11.20 -15.95
CA SER A 119 16.93 -9.96 -16.54
C SER A 119 15.85 -9.29 -15.68
N GLU A 120 14.93 -10.06 -15.10
CA GLU A 120 13.85 -9.53 -14.25
C GLU A 120 14.40 -8.99 -12.93
N MET A 121 15.41 -9.65 -12.38
CA MET A 121 16.07 -9.23 -11.15
C MET A 121 16.72 -7.85 -11.29
N ILE A 122 17.37 -7.57 -12.44
CA ILE A 122 17.99 -6.27 -12.72
C ILE A 122 16.94 -5.15 -12.70
N TRP A 123 15.77 -5.37 -13.30
CA TRP A 123 14.68 -4.37 -13.30
C TRP A 123 14.16 -4.06 -11.91
N ILE A 124 14.03 -5.07 -11.05
CA ILE A 124 13.52 -4.89 -9.70
C ILE A 124 14.53 -4.16 -8.82
N ILE A 125 15.81 -4.52 -8.93
CA ILE A 125 16.89 -3.78 -8.24
C ILE A 125 16.89 -2.32 -8.68
N GLY A 126 16.73 -2.06 -9.99
CA GLY A 126 16.62 -0.70 -10.53
C GLY A 126 15.43 0.07 -9.93
N MET A 127 14.25 -0.55 -9.85
CA MET A 127 13.06 0.07 -9.25
C MET A 127 13.23 0.33 -7.75
N ILE A 128 13.82 -0.60 -7.00
CA ILE A 128 14.13 -0.42 -5.57
C ILE A 128 15.09 0.76 -5.38
N ALA A 129 16.11 0.89 -6.23
CA ALA A 129 17.05 2.01 -6.18
C ALA A 129 16.34 3.36 -6.44
N VAL A 130 15.45 3.41 -7.44
CA VAL A 130 14.65 4.61 -7.75
C VAL A 130 13.70 4.97 -6.61
N LEU A 131 12.98 4.01 -6.04
CA LEU A 131 12.09 4.24 -4.90
C LEU A 131 12.85 4.72 -3.67
N THR A 132 14.01 4.12 -3.39
CA THR A 132 14.88 4.53 -2.28
C THR A 132 15.36 5.97 -2.46
N LEU A 133 15.78 6.34 -3.68
CA LEU A 133 16.17 7.71 -3.99
C LEU A 133 14.99 8.68 -3.84
N ALA A 134 13.79 8.29 -4.27
CA ALA A 134 12.58 9.10 -4.10
C ALA A 134 12.24 9.32 -2.62
N ILE A 135 12.36 8.28 -1.79
CA ILE A 135 12.18 8.38 -0.33
C ILE A 135 13.22 9.32 0.28
N TYR A 136 14.49 9.24 -0.14
CA TYR A 136 15.54 10.11 0.37
C TYR A 136 15.29 11.59 0.03
N VAL A 137 14.88 11.89 -1.22
CA VAL A 137 14.57 13.26 -1.66
C VAL A 137 13.32 13.80 -0.96
N ALA A 138 12.26 12.99 -0.82
CA ALA A 138 11.06 13.34 -0.04
C ALA A 138 11.38 13.51 1.46
N GLY A 139 12.36 12.75 1.95
CA GLY A 139 12.98 12.85 3.27
C GLY A 139 13.54 14.25 3.54
N LYS A 140 14.38 14.70 2.62
CA LYS A 140 15.12 15.97 2.70
C LYS A 140 14.20 17.20 2.59
N SER A 141 13.19 17.17 1.72
CA SER A 141 12.32 18.33 1.50
C SER A 141 11.50 18.74 2.72
N GLU A 142 11.11 17.81 3.60
CA GLU A 142 10.40 18.16 4.84
C GLU A 142 11.33 18.78 5.90
N LEU A 143 12.62 18.41 5.90
CA LEU A 143 13.60 18.99 6.81
C LEU A 143 13.94 20.44 6.41
N GLU A 144 14.10 20.71 5.10
CA GLU A 144 14.33 22.07 4.60
C GLU A 144 13.12 22.99 4.79
N ASN A 145 11.88 22.45 4.75
CA ASN A 145 10.67 23.23 4.97
C ASN A 145 10.36 23.53 6.45
N THR A 146 10.96 22.79 7.39
CA THR A 146 10.80 23.04 8.84
C THR A 146 11.88 24.01 9.37
N ALA A 147 12.97 24.19 8.61
CA ALA A 147 14.07 25.11 8.95
C ALA A 147 13.86 26.55 8.42
N ARG A 148 12.71 26.86 7.80
CA ARG A 148 12.35 28.16 7.23
C ARG A 148 11.10 28.71 7.88
#